data_AF-A0A7R9RAJ9-F1
#
_entry.id   AF-A0A7R9RAJ9-F1
#
_cell.length_a   1.000
_cell.length_b   1.000
_cell.length_c   1.000
_cell.angle_alpha   90.00
_cell.angle_beta   90.00
_cell.angle_gamma   90.00
#
_symmetry.space_group_name_H-M   'P 1'
#
loop_
_entity.id
_entity.type
_entity.pdbx_description
1 polymer ?
#
loop_
_entity_poly.entity_id
_entity_poly.type
_entity_poly.pdbx_seq_one_letter_code
_entity_poly.pdbx_strand_id
1 'polypeptide(L)'
;MHVGLGYSNRSEKDAFNKAIKMLQDIGVKTNSISLDKHYSTKKTLKLSGKETAIYVIPKKNLSRIGSDWPKVIERIIEAPYKFLKRYSKKNSSESDFSADKRRSRWLIKQKEKIE
;
A
#
# COMPACT_ATOMS: atom_id res chain seq x y z
N MET A 1 9.92 -4.95 -8.98
CA MET A 1 10.86 -3.88 -8.58
C MET A 1 10.25 -3.16 -7.38
N HIS A 2 10.99 -3.08 -6.27
CA HIS A 2 10.52 -2.47 -5.02
C HIS A 2 11.16 -1.08 -4.87
N VAL A 3 10.36 -0.05 -4.57
CA VAL A 3 10.82 1.35 -4.53
C VAL A 3 11.06 1.85 -3.09
N GLY A 4 10.52 1.16 -2.10
CA GLY A 4 10.74 1.46 -0.69
C GLY A 4 10.51 0.23 0.19
N LEU A 5 11.25 0.14 1.30
CA LEU A 5 11.17 -0.94 2.28
C LEU A 5 11.18 -0.34 3.68
N GLY A 6 10.35 -0.89 4.56
CA GLY A 6 10.35 -0.55 5.98
C GLY A 6 10.49 -1.80 6.82
N TYR A 7 11.28 -1.70 7.89
CA TYR A 7 11.46 -2.76 8.87
C TYR A 7 11.08 -2.25 10.28
N SER A 8 10.39 -3.11 11.03
CA SER A 8 10.04 -2.84 12.41
C SER A 8 9.86 -4.14 13.19
N ASN A 9 10.41 -4.16 14.40
CA ASN A 9 10.16 -5.21 15.39
C ASN A 9 8.90 -4.95 16.23
N ARG A 10 8.25 -3.80 16.05
CA ARG A 10 7.08 -3.40 16.85
C ARG A 10 5.76 -3.75 16.18
N SER A 11 5.60 -3.38 14.91
CA SER A 11 4.37 -3.66 14.16
C SER A 11 4.57 -3.49 12.65
N GLU A 12 3.76 -4.20 11.87
CA GLU A 12 3.68 -4.00 10.42
C GLU A 12 3.31 -2.56 10.06
N LYS A 13 2.46 -1.91 10.87
CA LYS A 13 2.06 -0.52 10.65
C LYS A 13 3.23 0.46 10.78
N ASP A 14 4.15 0.19 11.71
CA ASP A 14 5.37 0.99 11.88
C ASP A 14 6.32 0.79 10.68
N ALA A 15 6.48 -0.46 10.22
CA ALA A 15 7.23 -0.75 9.00
C ALA A 15 6.62 -0.03 7.79
N PHE A 16 5.30 -0.03 7.64
CA PHE A 16 4.60 0.73 6.60
C PHE A 16 4.89 2.22 6.68
N ASN A 17 4.78 2.84 7.85
CA ASN A 17 5.03 4.28 8.00
C ASN A 17 6.48 4.64 7.65
N LYS A 18 7.46 3.80 8.01
CA LYS A 18 8.86 3.97 7.62
C LYS A 18 9.06 3.87 6.10
N ALA A 19 8.40 2.91 5.44
CA ALA A 19 8.45 2.78 3.99
C ALA A 19 7.86 4.00 3.27
N ILE A 20 6.73 4.53 3.75
CA ILE A 20 6.12 5.74 3.20
C ILE A 20 7.03 6.96 3.39
N LYS A 21 7.64 7.10 4.57
CA LYS A 21 8.59 8.19 4.83
C LYS A 21 9.79 8.12 3.89
N MET A 22 10.36 6.93 3.69
CA MET A 22 11.44 6.72 2.73
C MET A 22 11.06 7.15 1.31
N LEU A 23 9.84 6.84 0.85
CA LEU A 23 9.36 7.28 -0.46
C LEU A 23 9.24 8.81 -0.57
N GLN A 24 8.82 9.47 0.52
CA GLN A 24 8.75 10.93 0.59
C GLN A 24 10.13 11.57 0.56
N ASP A 25 11.08 11.01 1.31
CA ASP A 25 12.47 11.51 1.39
C ASP A 25 13.19 11.39 0.03
N ILE A 26 12.89 10.35 -0.76
CA ILE A 26 13.42 10.16 -2.12
C ILE A 26 12.68 11.05 -3.16
N GLY A 27 11.60 11.73 -2.75
CA GLY A 27 10.82 12.61 -3.63
C GLY A 27 9.89 11.88 -4.60
N VAL A 28 9.60 10.60 -4.36
CA VAL A 28 8.71 9.80 -5.23
C VAL A 28 7.25 10.19 -4.97
N LYS A 29 6.65 10.92 -5.92
CA LYS A 29 5.22 11.19 -5.89
C LYS A 29 4.43 9.93 -6.28
N THR A 30 3.57 9.48 -5.38
CA THR A 30 2.74 8.29 -5.61
C THR A 30 1.38 8.70 -6.17
N ASN A 31 1.12 8.38 -7.44
CA ASN A 31 -0.16 8.70 -8.08
C ASN A 31 -1.31 7.82 -7.58
N SER A 32 -1.01 6.59 -7.18
CA SER A 32 -2.01 5.65 -6.67
C SER A 32 -1.42 4.64 -5.71
N ILE A 33 -2.19 4.23 -4.70
CA ILE A 33 -1.77 3.21 -3.74
C ILE A 33 -2.88 2.18 -3.54
N SER A 34 -2.53 0.90 -3.62
CA SER A 34 -3.41 -0.21 -3.25
C SER A 34 -3.01 -0.70 -1.88
N LEU A 35 -3.93 -0.68 -0.92
CA LEU A 35 -3.68 -1.04 0.47
C LEU A 35 -4.54 -2.22 0.90
N ASP A 36 -4.05 -3.00 1.85
CA ASP A 36 -4.86 -4.05 2.47
C ASP A 36 -5.99 -3.49 3.34
N LYS A 37 -7.09 -4.25 3.50
CA LYS A 37 -8.22 -3.90 4.38
C LYS A 37 -7.80 -3.50 5.79
N HIS A 38 -6.67 -3.99 6.31
CA HIS A 38 -6.18 -3.64 7.64
C HIS A 38 -5.77 -2.15 7.74
N TYR A 39 -5.41 -1.54 6.61
CA TYR A 39 -5.02 -0.13 6.48
C TYR A 39 -6.21 0.82 6.26
N SER A 40 -7.45 0.32 6.17
CA SER A 40 -8.71 1.07 6.00
C SER A 40 -9.08 1.95 7.21
N THR A 41 -8.20 2.86 7.59
CA THR A 41 -8.30 3.73 8.75
C THR A 41 -8.12 5.19 8.32
N LYS A 42 -8.82 6.12 9.00
CA LYS A 42 -8.74 7.56 8.71
C LYS A 42 -7.30 8.07 8.61
N LYS A 43 -6.45 7.68 9.55
CA LYS A 43 -5.03 8.09 9.57
C LYS A 43 -4.28 7.68 8.30
N THR A 44 -4.56 6.49 7.76
CA THR A 44 -3.87 6.00 6.56
C THR A 44 -4.40 6.66 5.29
N LEU A 45 -5.69 6.96 5.24
CA LEU A 45 -6.25 7.72 4.12
C LEU A 45 -5.70 9.15 4.06
N LYS A 46 -5.50 9.80 5.21
CA LYS A 46 -4.88 11.12 5.28
C LYS A 46 -3.40 11.17 4.89
N LEU A 47 -2.66 10.06 5.06
CA LEU A 47 -1.24 9.98 4.69
C LEU A 47 -1.02 10.05 3.19
N SER A 48 -2.00 9.62 2.40
CA SER A 48 -1.97 9.75 0.96
C SER A 48 -2.61 11.10 0.66
N GLY A 49 -1.85 12.06 0.11
CA GLY A 49 -2.37 13.41 -0.15
C GLY A 49 -3.64 13.39 -1.02
N LYS A 50 -4.32 14.54 -1.14
CA LYS A 50 -5.56 14.67 -1.94
C LYS A 50 -5.41 14.19 -3.40
N GLU A 51 -4.18 14.19 -3.93
CA GLU A 51 -3.85 13.80 -5.30
C GLU A 51 -3.63 12.29 -5.47
N THR A 52 -3.35 11.53 -4.41
CA THR A 52 -3.05 10.10 -4.51
C THR A 52 -4.33 9.28 -4.55
N ALA A 53 -4.49 8.51 -5.62
CA ALA A 53 -5.61 7.59 -5.80
C ALA A 53 -5.49 6.35 -4.88
N ILE A 54 -6.31 6.29 -3.83
CA ILE A 54 -6.32 5.15 -2.89
C ILE A 54 -7.28 4.04 -3.36
N TYR A 55 -6.84 2.79 -3.27
CA TYR A 55 -7.61 1.58 -3.52
C TYR A 55 -7.56 0.69 -2.28
N VAL A 56 -8.65 0.69 -1.49
CA VAL A 56 -8.73 -0.07 -0.24
C VAL A 56 -10.17 -0.52 0.01
N ILE A 57 -10.35 -1.75 0.50
CA ILE A 57 -11.67 -2.28 0.87
C ILE A 57 -12.04 -1.83 2.29
N PRO A 58 -13.26 -1.33 2.53
CA PRO A 58 -13.69 -0.96 3.87
C PRO A 58 -13.66 -2.12 4.86
N LYS A 59 -13.32 -1.82 6.12
CA LYS A 59 -13.59 -2.75 7.22
C LYS A 59 -15.10 -2.85 7.41
N LYS A 60 -15.56 -3.98 8.00
CA LYS A 60 -16.99 -4.23 8.31
C LYS A 60 -17.72 -3.03 8.91
N ASN A 61 -17.04 -2.22 9.74
CA ASN A 61 -17.63 -1.04 10.38
C ASN A 61 -17.35 0.26 9.59
N LEU A 62 -18.17 0.52 8.57
CA LEU A 62 -18.21 1.76 7.77
C LEU A 62 -18.58 3.02 8.60
N SER A 63 -19.17 2.85 9.78
CA SER A 63 -19.54 3.98 10.66
C SER A 63 -18.34 4.76 11.20
N ARG A 64 -17.17 4.13 11.33
CA ARG A 64 -15.94 4.78 11.83
C ARG A 64 -15.07 5.39 10.75
N ILE A 65 -15.54 5.43 9.52
CA ILE A 65 -14.66 5.47 8.36
C ILE A 65 -14.39 6.93 7.90
N GLY A 66 -15.29 7.88 8.15
CA GLY A 66 -15.01 9.34 8.09
C GLY A 66 -15.08 9.97 6.70
N SER A 67 -14.79 11.27 6.61
CA SER A 67 -15.03 12.15 5.45
C SER A 67 -14.19 11.86 4.19
N ASP A 68 -13.16 11.01 4.30
CA ASP A 68 -12.25 10.71 3.17
C ASP A 68 -12.73 9.52 2.32
N TRP A 69 -13.70 8.76 2.82
CA TRP A 69 -14.26 7.59 2.14
C TRP A 69 -15.22 7.85 0.99
N PRO A 70 -15.99 8.95 0.93
CA PRO A 70 -16.84 9.23 -0.22
C PRO A 70 -16.08 9.09 -1.54
N LYS A 71 -14.85 9.59 -1.63
CA LYS A 71 -13.98 9.45 -2.81
C LYS A 71 -13.62 8.00 -3.16
N VAL A 72 -13.38 7.18 -2.13
CA VAL A 72 -13.05 5.75 -2.33
C VAL A 72 -14.30 4.99 -2.78
N ILE A 73 -15.44 5.27 -2.16
CA ILE A 73 -16.73 4.66 -2.49
C ILE A 73 -17.19 5.07 -3.88
N GLU A 74 -17.13 6.35 -4.22
CA GLU A 74 -17.42 6.88 -5.55
C GLU A 74 -16.61 6.14 -6.61
N ARG A 75 -15.30 5.98 -6.41
CA ARG A 75 -14.46 5.20 -7.34
C ARG A 75 -14.83 3.72 -7.45
N ILE A 76 -15.34 3.11 -6.36
CA ILE A 76 -15.86 1.74 -6.39
C ILE A 76 -17.15 1.70 -7.24
N ILE A 77 -18.04 2.67 -7.07
CA ILE A 77 -19.32 2.76 -7.77
C ILE A 77 -19.10 3.04 -9.26
N GLU A 78 -18.24 4.01 -9.60
CA GLU A 78 -17.95 4.40 -10.99
C GLU A 78 -17.35 3.27 -11.81
N ALA A 79 -16.45 2.46 -11.22
CA ALA A 79 -15.70 1.45 -11.96
C ALA A 79 -15.36 0.22 -11.09
N PRO A 80 -16.36 -0.58 -10.67
CA PRO A 80 -16.19 -1.65 -9.68
C PRO A 80 -15.20 -2.72 -10.14
N TYR A 81 -15.30 -3.17 -11.39
CA TYR A 81 -14.38 -4.16 -11.95
C TYR A 81 -12.94 -3.64 -11.98
N LYS A 82 -12.74 -2.39 -12.38
CA LYS A 82 -11.42 -1.75 -12.47
C LYS A 82 -10.80 -1.58 -11.08
N PHE A 83 -11.62 -1.23 -10.09
CA PHE A 83 -11.22 -1.15 -8.70
C PHE A 83 -10.75 -2.51 -8.16
N LEU A 84 -11.57 -3.54 -8.32
CA LEU A 84 -11.27 -4.90 -7.85
C LEU A 84 -10.05 -5.49 -8.57
N LYS A 85 -9.91 -5.27 -9.89
CA LYS A 85 -8.73 -5.70 -10.65
C LYS A 85 -7.45 -5.08 -10.09
N ARG A 86 -7.48 -3.79 -9.72
CA ARG A 86 -6.31 -3.10 -9.15
C ARG A 86 -6.02 -3.52 -7.71
N TYR A 87 -7.06 -3.78 -6.92
CA TYR A 87 -6.92 -4.34 -5.58
C TYR A 87 -6.32 -5.76 -5.64
N SER A 88 -6.78 -6.61 -6.55
CA SER A 88 -6.31 -8.00 -6.71
C SER A 88 -4.82 -8.06 -7.10
N LYS A 89 -4.33 -7.14 -7.93
CA LYS A 89 -2.90 -7.04 -8.28
C LYS A 89 -1.97 -6.88 -7.06
N LYS A 90 -2.46 -6.29 -5.95
CA LYS A 90 -1.71 -6.20 -4.68
C LYS A 90 -1.40 -7.60 -4.15
N ASN A 91 -2.40 -8.48 -4.13
CA ASN A 91 -2.25 -9.83 -3.58
C ASN A 91 -1.21 -10.66 -4.37
N SER A 92 -1.18 -10.50 -5.70
CA SER A 92 -0.14 -11.12 -6.53
C SER A 92 1.24 -10.59 -6.14
N SER A 93 1.41 -9.27 -6.03
CA SER A 93 2.69 -8.67 -5.62
C SER A 93 3.15 -9.09 -4.22
N GLU A 94 2.24 -9.22 -3.25
CA GLU A 94 2.56 -9.68 -1.89
C GLU A 94 2.96 -11.17 -1.87
N SER A 95 2.30 -11.98 -2.71
CA SER A 95 2.61 -13.40 -2.87
C SER A 95 3.99 -13.60 -3.50
N ASP A 96 4.31 -12.83 -4.54
CA ASP A 96 5.62 -12.82 -5.19
C ASP A 96 6.72 -12.40 -4.21
N PHE A 97 6.47 -11.36 -3.41
CA PHE A 97 7.42 -10.92 -2.38
C PHE A 97 7.64 -11.98 -1.29
N SER A 98 6.58 -12.69 -0.91
CA SER A 98 6.68 -13.81 0.03
C SER A 98 7.50 -14.96 -0.57
N ALA A 99 7.32 -15.27 -1.86
CA ALA A 99 8.12 -16.26 -2.57
C ALA A 99 9.59 -15.86 -2.66
N ASP A 100 9.89 -14.60 -3.00
CA ASP A 100 11.25 -14.05 -3.07
C ASP A 100 11.98 -14.14 -1.72
N LYS A 101 11.29 -13.83 -0.62
CA LYS A 101 11.83 -13.99 0.74
C LYS A 101 12.20 -15.44 1.04
N ARG A 102 11.30 -16.38 0.74
CA ARG A 102 11.56 -17.81 0.96
C ARG A 102 12.75 -18.29 0.12
N ARG A 103 12.77 -17.92 -1.16
CA ARG A 103 13.84 -18.28 -2.10
C ARG A 103 15.20 -17.74 -1.67
N SER A 104 15.22 -16.53 -1.10
CA SER A 104 16.46 -15.86 -0.70
C SER A 104 16.87 -16.16 0.75
N ARG A 105 16.26 -17.14 1.43
CA ARG A 105 16.46 -17.42 2.87
C ARG A 105 16.30 -16.16 3.74
N TRP A 106 15.32 -15.33 3.43
CA TRP A 106 15.05 -14.05 4.09
C TRP A 106 16.13 -12.97 3.93
N LEU A 107 17.16 -13.22 3.10
CA LEU A 107 18.17 -12.24 2.74
C LEU A 107 17.71 -11.46 1.50
N ILE A 108 17.42 -10.17 1.64
CA ILE A 108 17.14 -9.31 0.48
C ILE A 108 18.48 -8.92 -0.13
N LYS A 109 18.95 -9.67 -1.12
CA LYS A 109 20.16 -9.31 -1.86
C LYS A 109 19.86 -8.09 -2.75
N GLN A 110 20.44 -6.95 -2.42
CA GLN A 110 20.41 -5.78 -3.28
C GLN A 110 21.25 -6.10 -4.51
N LYS A 111 20.72 -5.86 -5.73
CA LYS A 111 21.57 -5.92 -6.93
C LYS A 111 22.55 -4.74 -6.84
N GLU A 112 23.82 -5.03 -6.58
CA GLU A 112 24.87 -4.07 -6.88
C GLU A 112 24.82 -3.78 -8.38
N LYS A 113 24.84 -2.48 -8.73
CA LYS A 113 25.02 -2.07 -10.12
C LYS A 113 26.37 -2.63 -10.55
N ILE A 114 26.36 -3.46 -11.58
CA ILE A 114 27.57 -3.70 -12.37
C ILE A 114 27.78 -2.39 -13.14
N GLU A 115 28.86 -1.69 -12.81
CA GLU A 115 29.36 -0.52 -13.56
C GLU A 115 29.74 -0.90 -15.00
#